data_AF-A0A653XC01-F1
#
_entry.id   AF-A0A653XC01-F1
#
_cell.length_a   1.000
_cell.length_b   1.000
_cell.length_c   1.000
_cell.angle_alpha   90.00
_cell.angle_beta   90.00
_cell.angle_gamma   90.00
#
_symmetry.space_group_name_H-M   'P 1'
#
loop_
_entity.id
_entity.type
_entity.pdbx_description
1 polymer ?
#
loop_
_entity_poly.entity_id
_entity_poly.type
_entity_poly.pdbx_seq_one_letter_code
_entity_poly.pdbx_strand_id
1 'polypeptide(L)'
;MSQPSPDEVRALDQLLGANLFDVSARLFVATFGPGAGSRPDRELRTVHEALARMAGLQRIGVFGPKDDRALVVALECVLLWERSLLAARGWSGDHATPTVRLLRRGESVRASADPLSGASAALRNLVLPGTPG
;
A
#
# COMPACT_ATOMS: atom_id res chain seq x y z
N MET A 1 21.26 -13.88 11.79
CA MET A 1 20.47 -12.74 11.29
C MET A 1 21.34 -11.50 11.45
N SER A 2 21.61 -10.78 10.36
CA SER A 2 22.39 -9.54 10.40
C SER A 2 21.57 -8.42 11.04
N GLN A 3 22.22 -7.55 11.83
CA GLN A 3 21.57 -6.35 12.33
C GLN A 3 21.24 -5.41 11.16
N PRO A 4 20.09 -4.72 11.20
CA PRO A 4 19.72 -3.72 10.21
C PRO A 4 20.75 -2.58 10.22
N SER A 5 21.11 -2.12 9.02
CA SER A 5 21.99 -0.97 8.84
C SER A 5 21.34 0.33 9.35
N PRO A 6 22.13 1.34 9.73
CA PRO A 6 21.61 2.65 10.12
C PRO A 6 20.71 3.30 9.06
N ASP A 7 20.98 3.04 7.78
CA ASP A 7 20.18 3.55 6.67
C ASP A 7 18.80 2.89 6.61
N GLU A 8 18.72 1.59 6.88
CA GLU A 8 17.45 0.87 6.95
C GLU A 8 16.59 1.33 8.13
N VAL A 9 17.21 1.62 9.29
CA VAL A 9 16.53 2.23 10.46
C VAL A 9 15.93 3.57 10.06
N ARG A 10 16.74 4.44 9.46
CA ARG A 10 16.33 5.78 9.04
C ARG A 10 15.20 5.75 8.01
N ALA A 11 15.28 4.86 7.03
CA ALA A 11 14.25 4.67 6.02
C ALA A 11 12.91 4.25 6.64
N LEU A 12 12.93 3.35 7.62
CA LEU A 12 11.72 2.94 8.33
C LEU A 12 11.13 4.09 9.14
N ASP A 13 11.95 4.84 9.88
CA ASP A 13 11.47 5.98 10.67
C ASP A 13 10.88 7.07 9.78
N GLN A 14 11.47 7.32 8.60
CA GLN A 14 10.90 8.23 7.61
C GLN A 14 9.54 7.75 7.09
N LEU A 15 9.40 6.45 6.82
CA LEU A 15 8.14 5.88 6.38
C LEU A 15 7.05 6.03 7.45
N LEU A 16 7.40 5.80 8.72
CA LEU A 16 6.48 5.92 9.86
C LEU A 16 6.09 7.38 10.16
N GLY A 17 6.98 8.34 9.89
CA GLY A 17 6.71 9.77 10.03
C GLY A 17 6.02 10.41 8.82
N ALA A 18 5.88 9.69 7.71
CA ALA A 18 5.30 10.22 6.48
C ALA A 18 3.77 10.36 6.57
N ASN A 19 3.21 11.27 5.76
CA ASN A 19 1.77 11.38 5.62
C ASN A 19 1.20 10.09 5.00
N LEU A 20 0.42 9.36 5.78
CA LEU A 20 -0.14 8.07 5.39
C LEU A 20 -1.00 8.13 4.13
N PHE A 21 -1.70 9.24 3.86
CA PHE A 21 -2.50 9.41 2.64
C PHE A 21 -1.60 9.49 1.39
N ASP A 22 -0.46 10.19 1.49
CA ASP A 22 0.50 10.31 0.39
C ASP A 22 1.23 8.99 0.16
N VAL A 23 1.62 8.29 1.25
CA VAL A 23 2.21 6.95 1.18
C VAL A 23 1.22 5.97 0.54
N SER A 24 -0.04 5.99 0.97
CA SER A 24 -1.10 5.12 0.44
C SER A 24 -1.35 5.35 -1.07
N ALA A 25 -1.38 6.61 -1.52
CA ALA A 25 -1.55 6.93 -2.95
C ALA A 25 -0.37 6.44 -3.80
N ARG A 26 0.86 6.69 -3.35
CA ARG A 26 2.07 6.24 -4.05
C ARG A 26 2.17 4.71 -4.06
N LEU A 27 1.84 4.07 -2.95
CA LEU A 27 1.84 2.61 -2.84
C LEU A 27 0.78 1.97 -3.75
N PHE A 28 -0.38 2.61 -3.92
CA PHE A 28 -1.40 2.15 -4.87
C PHE A 28 -0.84 2.12 -6.29
N VAL A 29 -0.20 3.21 -6.73
CA VAL A 29 0.42 3.31 -8.06
C VAL A 29 1.57 2.32 -8.21
N ALA A 30 2.41 2.14 -7.19
CA ALA A 30 3.48 1.15 -7.21
C ALA A 30 2.97 -0.30 -7.30
N THR A 31 1.79 -0.57 -6.75
CA THR A 31 1.18 -1.91 -6.68
C THR A 31 0.37 -2.26 -7.93
N PHE A 32 -0.38 -1.29 -8.47
CA PHE A 32 -1.37 -1.51 -9.53
C PHE A 32 -1.17 -0.66 -10.78
N GLY A 33 -0.29 0.34 -10.74
CA GLY A 33 -0.08 1.29 -11.82
C GLY A 33 0.61 0.70 -13.06
N PRO A 34 0.96 1.55 -14.03
CA PRO A 34 1.63 1.14 -15.26
C PRO A 34 2.90 0.34 -14.95
N GLY A 35 3.04 -0.84 -15.55
CA GLY A 35 4.18 -1.74 -15.33
C GLY A 35 3.99 -2.80 -14.25
N ALA A 36 2.93 -2.74 -13.44
CA ALA A 36 2.66 -3.76 -12.42
C ALA A 36 2.05 -5.08 -12.97
N GLY A 37 1.79 -5.16 -14.28
CA GLY A 37 1.10 -6.28 -14.93
C GLY A 37 -0.44 -6.10 -14.99
N SER A 38 -1.09 -6.76 -15.95
CA SER A 38 -2.50 -6.53 -16.29
C SER A 38 -3.50 -7.04 -15.24
N ARG A 39 -3.10 -8.02 -14.41
CA ARG A 39 -3.97 -8.66 -13.41
C ARG A 39 -4.55 -7.63 -12.43
N PRO A 40 -5.85 -7.72 -12.07
CA PRO A 40 -6.48 -6.79 -11.13
C PRO A 40 -6.18 -7.11 -9.66
N ASP A 41 -5.59 -8.27 -9.36
CA ASP A 41 -5.25 -8.73 -8.02
C ASP A 41 -3.73 -8.79 -7.78
N ARG A 42 -3.34 -8.58 -6.52
CA ARG A 42 -1.97 -8.70 -6.03
C ARG A 42 -1.97 -9.46 -4.73
N GLU A 43 -0.96 -10.29 -4.51
CA GLU A 43 -0.73 -10.85 -3.19
C GLU A 43 -0.36 -9.73 -2.21
N LEU A 44 -0.79 -9.86 -0.96
CA LEU A 44 -0.42 -8.89 0.08
C LEU A 44 1.11 -8.80 0.26
N ARG A 45 1.83 -9.90 0.02
CA ARG A 45 3.29 -9.92 -0.04
C ARG A 45 3.84 -8.93 -1.07
N THR A 46 3.25 -8.86 -2.27
CA THR A 46 3.67 -7.92 -3.31
C THR A 46 3.44 -6.47 -2.89
N VAL A 47 2.37 -6.19 -2.14
CA VAL A 47 2.12 -4.87 -1.55
C VAL A 47 3.23 -4.50 -0.56
N HIS A 48 3.63 -5.45 0.30
CA HIS A 48 4.72 -5.26 1.24
C HIS A 48 6.06 -4.99 0.53
N GLU A 49 6.36 -5.76 -0.51
CA GLU A 49 7.58 -5.56 -1.31
C GLU A 49 7.58 -4.21 -2.05
N ALA A 50 6.43 -3.73 -2.51
CA ALA A 50 6.31 -2.39 -3.07
C ALA A 50 6.59 -1.30 -2.02
N LEU A 51 6.06 -1.44 -0.81
CA LEU A 51 6.30 -0.52 0.29
C LEU A 51 7.77 -0.50 0.73
N ALA A 52 8.41 -1.67 0.83
CA ALA A 52 9.85 -1.78 1.11
C ALA A 52 10.66 -1.02 0.06
N ARG A 53 10.40 -1.25 -1.23
CA ARG A 53 11.09 -0.58 -2.33
C ARG A 53 10.91 0.94 -2.29
N MET A 54 9.73 1.44 -1.93
CA MET A 54 9.48 2.87 -1.76
C MET A 54 10.33 3.49 -0.64
N ALA A 55 10.62 2.72 0.40
CA ALA A 55 11.51 3.12 1.49
C ALA A 55 13.00 2.85 1.18
N GLY A 56 13.35 2.34 0.00
CA GLY A 56 14.72 1.95 -0.33
C GLY A 56 15.19 0.67 0.38
N LEU A 57 14.26 -0.11 0.94
CA LEU A 57 14.52 -1.36 1.64
C LEU A 57 14.42 -2.55 0.68
N GLN A 58 15.27 -3.56 0.88
CA GLN A 58 15.20 -4.79 0.08
C GLN A 58 14.01 -5.70 0.45
N ARG A 59 13.56 -5.67 1.70
CA ARG A 59 12.43 -6.49 2.20
C ARG A 59 11.80 -5.87 3.44
N ILE A 60 10.51 -6.14 3.68
CA ILE A 60 9.88 -5.88 4.98
C ILE A 60 10.35 -6.94 6.00
N GLY A 61 10.50 -6.54 7.27
CA GLY A 61 11.00 -7.40 8.35
C GLY A 61 12.53 -7.39 8.53
N VAL A 62 13.20 -6.34 8.08
CA VAL A 62 14.66 -6.15 8.22
C VAL A 62 15.13 -6.26 9.67
N PHE A 63 14.30 -5.82 10.63
CA PHE A 63 14.62 -5.83 12.06
C PHE A 63 14.26 -7.15 12.77
N GLY A 64 13.88 -8.19 12.01
CA GLY A 64 13.54 -9.51 12.52
C GLY A 64 12.04 -9.73 12.77
N PRO A 65 11.65 -10.93 13.26
CA PRO A 65 10.26 -11.38 13.33
C PRO A 65 9.37 -10.65 14.35
N LYS A 66 9.85 -9.53 14.94
CA LYS A 66 9.12 -8.73 15.93
C LYS A 66 8.89 -7.27 15.53
N ASP A 67 9.47 -6.80 14.43
CA ASP A 67 9.26 -5.43 13.97
C ASP A 67 8.27 -5.39 12.81
N ASP A 68 6.99 -5.42 13.20
CA ASP A 68 5.85 -5.37 12.30
C ASP A 68 5.45 -3.93 11.94
N ARG A 69 6.26 -2.91 12.26
CA ARG A 69 5.87 -1.50 12.02
C ARG A 69 5.62 -1.19 10.53
N ALA A 70 6.49 -1.68 9.64
CA ALA A 70 6.27 -1.54 8.20
C ALA A 70 5.06 -2.35 7.70
N LEU A 71 4.77 -3.49 8.34
CA LEU A 71 3.56 -4.27 8.07
C LEU A 71 2.30 -3.49 8.46
N VAL A 72 2.30 -2.82 9.61
CA VAL A 72 1.20 -1.94 10.05
C VAL A 72 0.93 -0.86 9.02
N VAL A 73 1.97 -0.15 8.54
CA VAL A 73 1.81 0.88 7.49
C VAL A 73 1.19 0.31 6.22
N ALA A 74 1.62 -0.88 5.78
CA ALA A 74 1.03 -1.52 4.60
C ALA A 74 -0.46 -1.85 4.80
N LEU A 75 -0.82 -2.40 5.96
CA LEU A 75 -2.20 -2.72 6.32
C LEU A 75 -3.07 -1.46 6.39
N GLU A 76 -2.56 -0.39 6.99
CA GLU A 76 -3.25 0.91 7.03
C GLU A 76 -3.47 1.47 5.62
N CYS A 77 -2.46 1.38 4.74
CA CYS A 77 -2.63 1.76 3.34
C CYS A 77 -3.73 0.95 2.65
N VAL A 78 -3.77 -0.36 2.85
CA VAL A 78 -4.82 -1.24 2.29
C VAL A 78 -6.20 -0.89 2.85
N LEU A 79 -6.30 -0.60 4.15
CA LEU A 79 -7.55 -0.15 4.78
C LEU A 79 -8.05 1.18 4.19
N LEU A 80 -7.13 2.10 3.88
CA LEU A 80 -7.48 3.34 3.20
C LEU A 80 -7.98 3.09 1.77
N TRP A 81 -7.38 2.14 1.04
CA TRP A 81 -7.87 1.74 -0.28
C TRP A 81 -9.26 1.12 -0.21
N GLU A 82 -9.52 0.29 0.80
CA GLU A 82 -10.84 -0.30 1.05
C GLU A 82 -11.89 0.78 1.30
N ARG A 83 -11.61 1.69 2.23
CA ARG A 83 -12.54 2.77 2.58
C ARG A 83 -12.79 3.71 1.40
N SER A 84 -11.79 3.92 0.54
CA SER A 84 -11.92 4.78 -0.65
C SER A 84 -12.47 4.05 -1.88
N LEU A 85 -12.79 2.75 -1.74
CA LEU A 85 -13.26 1.87 -2.80
C LEU A 85 -12.27 1.70 -3.96
N LEU A 86 -10.97 1.88 -3.72
CA LEU A 86 -9.93 1.66 -4.72
C LEU A 86 -9.59 0.17 -4.87
N ALA A 87 -9.42 -0.53 -3.76
CA ALA A 87 -9.08 -1.95 -3.75
C ALA A 87 -9.64 -2.61 -2.48
N ALA A 88 -9.83 -3.92 -2.50
CA ALA A 88 -10.31 -4.68 -1.35
C ALA A 88 -9.47 -5.94 -1.10
N ARG A 89 -9.30 -6.28 0.18
CA ARG A 89 -8.76 -7.59 0.56
C ARG A 89 -9.76 -8.69 0.17
N GLY A 90 -9.21 -9.77 -0.33
CA GLY A 90 -9.97 -10.96 -0.67
C GLY A 90 -9.12 -12.21 -0.53
N TRP A 91 -9.80 -13.34 -0.57
CA TRP A 91 -9.19 -14.66 -0.58
C TRP A 91 -9.52 -15.31 -1.91
N SER A 92 -8.54 -15.91 -2.58
CA SER A 92 -8.76 -16.63 -3.84
C SER A 92 -8.24 -18.07 -3.73
N GLY A 93 -8.93 -18.98 -4.41
CA GLY A 93 -8.51 -20.35 -4.75
C GLY A 93 -8.12 -21.24 -3.56
N ASP A 94 -6.90 -21.05 -3.09
CA ASP A 94 -6.14 -22.04 -2.32
C ASP A 94 -6.06 -21.65 -0.83
N HIS A 95 -6.64 -20.49 -0.48
CA HIS A 95 -6.71 -19.90 0.88
C HIS A 95 -5.36 -19.65 1.58
N ALA A 96 -4.24 -19.91 0.91
CA ALA A 96 -2.90 -19.81 1.51
C ALA A 96 -2.37 -18.36 1.59
N THR A 97 -2.82 -17.46 0.71
CA THR A 97 -2.32 -16.08 0.65
C THR A 97 -3.44 -15.04 0.56
N PRO A 98 -3.48 -14.04 1.45
CA PRO A 98 -4.39 -12.92 1.31
C PRO A 98 -4.01 -12.10 0.08
N THR A 99 -5.02 -11.72 -0.70
CA THR A 99 -4.86 -10.90 -1.91
C THR A 99 -5.54 -9.55 -1.73
N VAL A 100 -5.10 -8.55 -2.49
CA VAL A 100 -5.73 -7.24 -2.62
C VAL A 100 -6.13 -7.09 -4.09
N ARG A 101 -7.41 -6.86 -4.35
CA ARG A 101 -7.99 -6.78 -5.68
C ARG A 101 -8.54 -5.39 -5.95
N LEU A 102 -8.26 -4.85 -7.14
CA LEU A 102 -8.83 -3.60 -7.60
C LEU A 102 -10.36 -3.70 -7.63
N LEU A 103 -11.00 -2.63 -7.17
CA LEU A 103 -12.43 -2.39 -7.36
C LEU A 103 -12.63 -1.50 -8.59
N ARG A 104 -13.86 -1.40 -9.10
CA ARG A 104 -14.19 -0.62 -10.31
C ARG A 104 -13.62 0.81 -10.31
N ARG A 105 -13.68 1.49 -9.14
CA ARG A 105 -13.11 2.84 -9.00
C ARG A 105 -11.58 2.81 -9.08
N GLY A 106 -10.93 1.84 -8.44
CA GLY A 106 -9.49 1.65 -8.56
C GLY A 106 -9.04 1.30 -9.98
N GLU A 107 -9.81 0.50 -10.72
CA GLU A 107 -9.54 0.23 -12.14
C GLU A 107 -9.59 1.52 -12.98
N SER A 108 -10.59 2.37 -12.72
CA SER A 108 -10.72 3.67 -13.38
C SER A 108 -9.54 4.60 -13.06
N VAL A 109 -9.11 4.65 -11.79
CA VAL A 109 -7.93 5.40 -11.37
C VAL A 109 -6.67 4.85 -12.03
N ARG A 110 -6.47 3.52 -12.02
CA ARG A 110 -5.33 2.86 -12.69
C ARG A 110 -5.24 3.22 -14.16
N ALA A 111 -6.38 3.26 -14.87
CA ALA A 111 -6.45 3.52 -16.30
C ALA A 111 -6.38 5.02 -16.66
N SER A 112 -6.40 5.92 -15.67
CA SER A 112 -6.33 7.36 -15.90
C SER A 112 -4.95 7.81 -16.37
N ALA A 113 -4.88 9.01 -16.97
CA ALA A 113 -3.61 9.62 -17.38
C ALA A 113 -2.69 9.97 -16.20
N ASP A 114 -3.27 10.18 -15.01
CA ASP A 114 -2.53 10.44 -13.77
C ASP A 114 -3.13 9.63 -12.60
N PRO A 115 -2.73 8.35 -12.47
CA PRO A 115 -3.23 7.48 -11.41
C PRO A 115 -2.87 7.95 -10.00
N LEU A 116 -1.78 8.70 -9.83
CA LEU A 116 -1.37 9.21 -8.53
C LEU A 116 -2.36 10.27 -8.04
N SER A 117 -2.63 11.28 -8.88
CA SER A 117 -3.61 12.31 -8.54
C SER A 117 -5.00 11.73 -8.33
N GLY A 118 -5.41 10.75 -9.14
CA GLY A 118 -6.68 10.04 -8.98
C GLY A 118 -6.77 9.27 -7.65
N ALA A 119 -5.71 8.57 -7.25
CA ALA A 119 -5.66 7.86 -5.97
C ALA A 119 -5.69 8.83 -4.79
N SER A 120 -4.87 9.88 -4.82
CA SER A 120 -4.86 10.92 -3.77
C SER A 120 -6.23 11.60 -3.62
N ALA A 121 -6.92 11.89 -4.73
CA ALA A 121 -8.26 12.46 -4.68
C ALA A 121 -9.27 11.48 -4.06
N ALA A 122 -9.22 10.20 -4.42
CA ALA A 122 -10.10 9.19 -3.84
C ALA A 122 -9.90 9.02 -2.32
N LEU A 123 -8.64 9.09 -1.87
CA LEU A 123 -8.26 8.98 -0.46
C LEU A 123 -8.65 10.23 0.34
N ARG A 124 -8.47 11.44 -0.20
CA ARG A 124 -8.88 12.70 0.45
C ARG A 124 -10.39 12.84 0.60
N ASN A 125 -11.15 12.26 -0.32
CA ASN A 125 -12.62 12.27 -0.29
C ASN A 125 -13.21 11.22 0.67
N LEU A 126 -12.39 10.62 1.54
CA LEU A 126 -12.88 9.82 2.65
C LEU A 126 -13.63 10.73 3.63
N VAL A 127 -14.96 10.71 3.56
CA VAL A 127 -15.79 11.23 4.65
C VAL A 127 -15.53 10.31 5.85
N LEU A 128 -14.73 10.79 6.79
CA LEU A 128 -14.58 10.12 8.08
C LEU A 128 -15.90 10.31 8.84
N PRO A 129 -16.51 9.23 9.37
CA PRO A 129 -17.68 9.38 10.22
C PRO A 129 -17.34 10.37 11.34
N GLY A 130 -18.05 11.51 11.38
CA GLY A 130 -17.86 12.56 12.41
C GLY A 130 -17.26 13.89 11.94
N THR A 131 -17.05 14.12 10.64
CA THR A 131 -16.67 15.47 10.12
C THR A 131 -17.84 16.12 9.39
N PRO A 132 -18.29 17.33 9.78
CA PRO A 132 -19.27 18.09 8.99
C PRO A 132 -18.60 18.57 7.69
N GLY A 133 -19.35 18.47 6.59
CA GLY A 133 -18.93 18.95 5.27
C GLY A 133 -19.00 20.45 5.11
#